data_AF-A0A418AME2-F1
#
_entry.id   AF-A0A418AME2-F1
#
_cell.length_a   1.000
_cell.length_b   1.000
_cell.length_c   1.000
_cell.angle_alpha   90.00
_cell.angle_beta   90.00
_cell.angle_gamma   90.00
#
_symmetry.space_group_name_H-M   'P 1'
#
loop_
_entity.id
_entity.type
_entity.pdbx_description
1 polymer ?
#
loop_
_entity_poly.entity_id
_entity_poly.type
_entity_poly.pdbx_seq_one_letter_code
_entity_poly.pdbx_strand_id
1 'polypeptide(L)'
;MVRPIKSTRGAASVADKLEERLKQGDYYGALQMYKTLYSRYAAAGDHLRAIELAHTAAVQLANHDQWTASREMGCLLLDLYVTNKVPVDESNKSRIKAISEAFRNACPKEEAEFLKHAVKWSKTNGTRQRGDTELQLWLARVYTHEKDFTSANNHYLHAESPVEFAGVLAQHANEGYASEADLFVARAVLQYVQNSQKNSSLKL
;
A
#
# COMPACT_ATOMS: atom_id res chain seq x y z
N MET A 1 -4.40 -20.96 -23.92
CA MET A 1 -4.27 -20.30 -25.24
C MET A 1 -5.21 -19.10 -25.26
N VAL A 2 -4.68 -17.92 -24.93
CA VAL A 2 -5.44 -16.66 -24.82
C VAL A 2 -5.59 -16.05 -26.22
N ARG A 3 -6.80 -15.64 -26.59
CA ARG A 3 -7.07 -15.06 -27.92
C ARG A 3 -6.49 -13.64 -28.00
N PRO A 4 -5.75 -13.29 -29.07
CA PRO A 4 -5.28 -11.92 -29.27
C PRO A 4 -6.45 -11.05 -29.74
N ILE A 5 -6.54 -9.84 -29.19
CA ILE A 5 -7.44 -8.79 -29.67
C ILE A 5 -6.93 -8.38 -31.05
N LYS A 6 -7.68 -8.69 -32.12
CA LYS A 6 -7.35 -8.21 -33.47
C LYS A 6 -7.53 -6.69 -33.51
N SER A 7 -6.41 -5.98 -33.62
CA SER A 7 -6.36 -4.56 -33.97
C SER A 7 -6.71 -4.39 -35.46
N THR A 8 -7.75 -3.61 -35.72
CA THR A 8 -8.08 -3.11 -37.05
C THR A 8 -7.11 -2.00 -37.42
N ARG A 9 -6.47 -2.14 -38.58
CA ARG A 9 -5.41 -1.31 -39.20
C ARG A 9 -5.43 0.19 -38.81
N GLY A 10 -4.28 0.69 -38.34
CA GLY A 10 -3.89 2.12 -38.40
C GLY A 10 -3.87 2.90 -37.08
N ALA A 11 -4.49 2.40 -36.01
CA ALA A 11 -4.43 3.05 -34.70
C ALA A 11 -3.42 2.33 -33.80
N ALA A 12 -2.40 3.06 -33.31
CA ALA A 12 -1.56 2.60 -32.21
C ALA A 12 -2.46 2.11 -31.06
N SER A 13 -2.09 0.98 -30.45
CA SER A 13 -2.84 0.43 -29.33
C SER A 13 -2.94 1.49 -28.23
N VAL A 14 -3.99 1.40 -27.43
CA VAL A 14 -4.15 2.27 -26.24
C VAL A 14 -2.92 2.16 -25.33
N ALA A 15 -2.29 0.97 -25.27
CA ALA A 15 -1.03 0.76 -24.56
C ALA A 15 0.13 1.54 -25.19
N ASP A 16 0.32 1.45 -26.50
CA ASP A 16 1.38 2.17 -27.23
C ASP A 16 1.26 3.69 -27.05
N LYS A 17 0.03 4.22 -27.05
CA LYS A 17 -0.24 5.65 -26.81
C LYS A 17 0.07 6.08 -25.37
N LEU A 18 -0.14 5.21 -24.38
CA LEU A 18 0.24 5.47 -23.00
C LEU A 18 1.76 5.49 -22.84
N GLU A 19 2.43 4.49 -23.41
CA GLU A 19 3.89 4.40 -23.36
C GLU A 19 4.56 5.59 -24.05
N GLU A 20 4.03 6.03 -25.19
CA GLU A 20 4.51 7.23 -25.88
C GLU A 20 4.35 8.49 -25.02
N ARG A 21 3.20 8.68 -24.36
CA ARG A 21 2.98 9.82 -23.45
C ARG A 21 3.94 9.80 -22.27
N LEU A 22 4.19 8.63 -21.68
CA LEU A 22 5.17 8.48 -20.60
C LEU A 22 6.59 8.84 -21.08
N LYS A 23 6.99 8.41 -22.29
CA LYS A 23 8.28 8.76 -22.90
C LYS A 23 8.41 10.26 -23.20
N GLN A 24 7.31 10.90 -23.61
CA GLN A 24 7.26 12.34 -23.87
C GLN A 24 7.18 13.19 -22.60
N GLY A 25 7.02 12.58 -21.42
CA GLY A 25 6.86 13.28 -20.15
C GLY A 25 5.47 13.90 -19.94
N ASP A 26 4.48 13.56 -20.77
CA ASP A 26 3.07 13.94 -20.57
C ASP A 26 2.42 13.04 -19.50
N TYR A 27 2.92 13.12 -18.26
CA TYR A 27 2.45 12.31 -17.15
C TYR A 27 1.02 12.65 -16.74
N TYR A 28 0.63 13.93 -16.83
CA TYR A 28 -0.73 14.36 -16.55
C TYR A 28 -1.71 13.75 -17.58
N GLY A 29 -1.40 13.84 -18.87
CA GLY A 29 -2.21 13.24 -19.90
C GLY A 29 -2.24 11.71 -19.83
N ALA A 30 -1.12 11.08 -19.47
CA ALA A 30 -1.08 9.64 -19.20
C ALA A 30 -2.01 9.27 -18.03
N LEU A 31 -1.96 9.99 -16.91
CA LEU A 31 -2.84 9.78 -15.75
C LEU A 31 -4.32 9.92 -16.13
N GLN A 32 -4.71 10.98 -16.85
CA GLN A 32 -6.12 11.16 -17.28
C GLN A 32 -6.58 10.01 -18.18
N MET A 33 -5.70 9.55 -19.06
CA MET A 33 -5.99 8.42 -19.94
C MET A 33 -6.10 7.11 -19.15
N TYR A 34 -5.22 6.84 -18.18
CA TYR A 34 -5.32 5.71 -17.26
C TYR A 34 -6.64 5.72 -16.49
N LYS A 35 -7.02 6.86 -15.90
CA LYS A 35 -8.29 7.00 -15.17
C LYS A 35 -9.50 6.76 -16.05
N THR A 36 -9.51 7.29 -17.27
CA THR A 36 -10.61 7.09 -18.22
C THR A 36 -10.80 5.62 -18.57
N LEU A 37 -9.69 4.92 -18.87
CA LEU A 37 -9.72 3.49 -19.20
C LEU A 37 -10.13 2.65 -18.00
N TYR A 38 -9.62 2.98 -16.81
CA TYR A 38 -9.98 2.34 -15.55
C TYR A 38 -11.48 2.45 -15.29
N SER A 39 -12.06 3.66 -15.36
CA SER A 39 -13.49 3.88 -15.15
C SER A 39 -14.34 3.12 -16.17
N ARG A 40 -13.89 3.03 -17.43
CA ARG A 40 -14.58 2.25 -18.45
C ARG A 40 -14.57 0.75 -18.15
N TYR A 41 -13.45 0.17 -17.73
CA TYR A 41 -13.38 -1.25 -17.37
C TYR A 41 -14.18 -1.55 -16.10
N ALA A 42 -14.08 -0.69 -15.09
CA ALA A 42 -14.86 -0.82 -13.87
C ALA A 42 -16.38 -0.74 -14.13
N ALA A 43 -16.83 0.21 -14.95
CA ALA A 43 -18.24 0.34 -15.32
C ALA A 43 -18.75 -0.82 -16.19
N ALA A 44 -17.88 -1.46 -16.96
CA ALA A 44 -18.20 -2.65 -17.75
C ALA A 44 -18.23 -3.96 -16.91
N GLY A 45 -17.94 -3.89 -15.60
CA GLY A 45 -17.84 -5.07 -14.73
C GLY A 45 -16.56 -5.88 -14.92
N ASP A 46 -15.62 -5.41 -15.75
CA ASP A 46 -14.34 -6.08 -16.00
C ASP A 46 -13.32 -5.68 -14.94
N HIS A 47 -13.59 -6.11 -13.70
CA HIS A 47 -12.81 -5.71 -12.53
C HIS A 47 -11.36 -6.17 -12.62
N LEU A 48 -11.09 -7.34 -13.20
CA LEU A 48 -9.73 -7.86 -13.33
C LEU A 48 -8.87 -6.93 -14.20
N ARG A 49 -9.36 -6.50 -15.37
CA ARG A 49 -8.63 -5.56 -16.22
C ARG A 49 -8.48 -4.19 -15.57
N ALA A 50 -9.49 -3.71 -14.84
CA ALA A 50 -9.40 -2.46 -14.10
C ALA A 50 -8.30 -2.51 -13.02
N ILE A 51 -8.22 -3.62 -12.27
CA ILE A 51 -7.17 -3.87 -11.27
C ILE A 51 -5.79 -3.91 -11.92
N GLU A 52 -5.62 -4.70 -13.00
CA GLU A 52 -4.34 -4.83 -13.70
C GLU A 52 -3.87 -3.49 -14.27
N LEU A 53 -4.80 -2.71 -14.85
CA LEU A 53 -4.50 -1.39 -15.37
C LEU A 53 -4.08 -0.42 -14.26
N ALA A 54 -4.82 -0.36 -13.16
CA ALA A 54 -4.51 0.54 -12.04
C ALA A 54 -3.18 0.18 -11.37
N HIS A 55 -2.91 -1.11 -11.19
CA HIS A 55 -1.61 -1.60 -10.68
C HIS A 55 -0.47 -1.18 -11.60
N THR A 56 -0.59 -1.46 -12.90
CA THR A 56 0.43 -1.11 -13.89
C THR A 56 0.68 0.40 -13.92
N ALA A 57 -0.39 1.20 -13.92
CA ALA A 57 -0.29 2.65 -13.90
C ALA A 57 0.41 3.16 -12.64
N ALA A 58 0.06 2.65 -11.46
CA ALA A 58 0.68 3.06 -10.20
C ALA A 58 2.19 2.79 -10.20
N VAL A 59 2.61 1.59 -10.62
CA VAL A 59 4.04 1.23 -10.69
C VAL A 59 4.78 2.09 -11.72
N GLN A 60 4.23 2.27 -12.92
CA GLN A 60 4.85 3.07 -13.97
C GLN A 60 5.00 4.54 -13.54
N LEU A 61 3.96 5.14 -12.97
CA LEU A 61 4.00 6.52 -12.51
C LEU A 61 5.03 6.70 -11.39
N ALA A 62 5.15 5.76 -10.44
CA ALA A 62 6.19 5.80 -9.41
C ALA A 62 7.62 5.63 -9.99
N ASN A 63 7.79 4.83 -11.04
CA ASN A 63 9.09 4.70 -11.73
C ASN A 63 9.50 6.00 -12.45
N HIS A 64 8.55 6.88 -12.74
CA HIS A 64 8.76 8.22 -13.30
C HIS A 64 8.67 9.34 -12.24
N ASP A 65 8.81 8.99 -10.96
CA ASP A 65 8.76 9.90 -9.80
C ASP A 65 7.45 10.70 -9.67
N GLN A 66 6.37 10.22 -10.30
CA GLN A 66 5.04 10.80 -10.22
C GLN A 66 4.27 10.22 -9.01
N TRP A 67 4.74 10.55 -7.81
CA TRP A 67 4.29 9.95 -6.54
C TRP A 67 2.79 10.14 -6.28
N THR A 68 2.27 11.36 -6.41
CA THR A 68 0.86 11.65 -6.17
C THR A 68 -0.04 10.93 -7.18
N ALA A 69 0.38 10.86 -8.44
CA ALA A 69 -0.34 10.15 -9.50
C ALA A 69 -0.31 8.63 -9.28
N SER A 70 0.83 8.11 -8.83
CA SER A 70 0.97 6.70 -8.45
C SER A 70 0.05 6.34 -7.28
N ARG A 71 0.05 7.14 -6.21
CA ARG A 71 -0.86 6.98 -5.07
C ARG A 71 -2.31 7.00 -5.52
N GLU A 72 -2.68 7.96 -6.38
CA GLU A 72 -4.06 8.07 -6.87
C GLU A 72 -4.51 6.78 -7.58
N MET A 73 -3.70 6.24 -8.49
CA MET A 73 -4.01 4.98 -9.18
C MET A 73 -4.02 3.78 -8.21
N GLY A 74 -3.11 3.73 -7.24
CA GLY A 74 -3.09 2.71 -6.20
C GLY A 74 -4.33 2.75 -5.30
N CYS A 75 -4.80 3.95 -4.92
CA CYS A 75 -6.04 4.13 -4.17
C CYS A 75 -7.27 3.69 -4.97
N LEU A 76 -7.34 3.99 -6.27
CA LEU A 76 -8.43 3.50 -7.13
C LEU A 76 -8.49 1.97 -7.16
N LEU A 77 -7.34 1.30 -7.26
CA LEU A 77 -7.26 -0.16 -7.17
C LEU A 77 -7.84 -0.68 -5.85
N LEU A 78 -7.46 -0.07 -4.72
CA LEU A 78 -7.91 -0.47 -3.39
C LEU A 78 -9.40 -0.18 -3.14
N ASP A 79 -9.92 0.94 -3.66
CA ASP A 79 -11.35 1.23 -3.62
C ASP A 79 -12.14 0.17 -4.40
N LEU A 80 -11.64 -0.24 -5.56
CA LEU A 80 -12.25 -1.33 -6.32
C LEU A 80 -12.21 -2.65 -5.56
N TYR A 81 -11.13 -2.93 -4.83
CA TYR A 81 -11.04 -4.10 -3.95
C TYR A 81 -12.13 -4.08 -2.88
N VAL A 82 -12.32 -2.94 -2.21
CA VAL A 82 -13.36 -2.77 -1.19
C VAL A 82 -14.74 -2.97 -1.80
N THR A 83 -15.07 -2.27 -2.89
CA THR A 83 -16.39 -2.34 -3.53
C THR A 83 -16.73 -3.76 -4.01
N ASN A 84 -15.76 -4.48 -4.57
CA ASN A 84 -15.97 -5.81 -5.12
C ASN A 84 -15.67 -6.96 -4.14
N LYS A 85 -15.49 -6.65 -2.85
CA LYS A 85 -15.20 -7.64 -1.80
C LYS A 85 -14.02 -8.57 -2.14
N VAL A 86 -12.99 -8.01 -2.80
CA VAL A 86 -11.77 -8.73 -3.16
C VAL A 86 -11.07 -9.20 -1.87
N PRO A 87 -10.72 -10.50 -1.76
CA PRO A 87 -10.18 -11.07 -0.52
C PRO A 87 -8.74 -10.61 -0.28
N VAL A 88 -8.38 -10.56 1.01
CA VAL A 88 -7.01 -10.30 1.45
C VAL A 88 -6.19 -11.59 1.32
N ASP A 89 -5.64 -11.82 0.14
CA ASP A 89 -4.78 -12.97 -0.19
C ASP A 89 -3.38 -12.53 -0.61
N GLU A 90 -2.46 -13.49 -0.75
CA GLU A 90 -1.07 -13.22 -1.15
C GLU A 90 -0.96 -12.59 -2.55
N SER A 91 -1.87 -12.92 -3.47
CA SER A 91 -1.85 -12.35 -4.82
C SER A 91 -2.13 -10.86 -4.79
N ASN A 92 -3.15 -10.44 -4.04
CA ASN A 92 -3.55 -9.04 -3.94
C ASN A 92 -2.56 -8.24 -3.08
N LYS A 93 -2.03 -8.85 -2.01
CA LYS A 93 -0.93 -8.25 -1.23
C LYS A 93 0.34 -8.05 -2.07
N SER A 94 0.68 -8.99 -2.96
CA SER A 94 1.86 -8.85 -3.83
C SER A 94 1.76 -7.64 -4.77
N ARG A 95 0.56 -7.31 -5.27
CA ARG A 95 0.31 -6.10 -6.09
C ARG A 95 0.52 -4.83 -5.28
N ILE A 96 0.04 -4.81 -4.03
CA ILE A 96 0.23 -3.67 -3.12
C ILE A 96 1.73 -3.51 -2.80
N LYS A 97 2.43 -4.61 -2.55
CA LYS A 97 3.87 -4.62 -2.30
C LYS A 97 4.65 -4.03 -3.47
N ALA A 98 4.34 -4.46 -4.70
CA ALA A 98 4.99 -3.95 -5.90
C ALA A 98 4.80 -2.44 -6.08
N ILE A 99 3.62 -1.91 -5.76
CA ILE A 99 3.38 -0.45 -5.76
C ILE A 99 4.22 0.24 -4.68
N SER A 100 4.20 -0.26 -3.44
CA SER A 100 4.99 0.31 -2.32
C SER A 100 6.49 0.32 -2.64
N GLU A 101 7.03 -0.80 -3.13
CA GLU A 101 8.44 -0.90 -3.51
C GLU A 101 8.82 0.07 -4.63
N ALA A 102 7.89 0.40 -5.54
CA ALA A 102 8.13 1.38 -6.60
C ALA A 102 8.27 2.82 -6.06
N PHE A 103 7.74 3.15 -4.88
CA PHE A 103 8.01 4.43 -4.21
C PHE A 103 9.47 4.55 -3.74
N ARG A 104 10.15 3.44 -3.48
CA ARG A 104 11.57 3.38 -3.08
C ARG A 104 11.89 4.23 -1.83
N ASN A 105 10.90 4.45 -0.95
CA ASN A 105 10.97 5.43 0.15
C ASN A 105 11.35 6.86 -0.30
N ALA A 106 11.21 7.19 -1.58
CA ALA A 106 11.55 8.51 -2.13
C ALA A 106 10.49 9.57 -1.81
N CYS A 107 9.25 9.15 -1.59
CA CYS A 107 8.16 10.01 -1.12
C CYS A 107 7.32 9.31 -0.03
N PRO A 108 7.84 9.16 1.20
CA PRO A 108 7.22 8.35 2.25
C PRO A 108 5.82 8.82 2.65
N LYS A 109 5.53 10.12 2.53
CA LYS A 109 4.18 10.67 2.76
C LYS A 109 3.14 10.05 1.82
N GLU A 110 3.42 10.01 0.52
CA GLU A 110 2.47 9.46 -0.47
C GLU A 110 2.38 7.93 -0.35
N GLU A 111 3.50 7.26 -0.07
CA GLU A 111 3.56 5.82 0.20
C GLU A 111 2.74 5.45 1.44
N ALA A 112 2.88 6.19 2.54
CA ALA A 112 2.13 5.97 3.77
C ALA A 112 0.61 6.17 3.56
N GLU A 113 0.19 7.19 2.81
CA GLU A 113 -1.22 7.41 2.49
C GLU A 113 -1.81 6.30 1.60
N PHE A 114 -1.02 5.74 0.68
CA PHE A 114 -1.39 4.56 -0.08
C PHE A 114 -1.53 3.32 0.84
N LEU A 115 -0.54 3.05 1.68
CA LEU A 115 -0.57 1.89 2.59
C LEU A 115 -1.66 2.00 3.67
N LYS A 116 -2.03 3.22 4.11
CA LYS A 116 -3.22 3.44 4.96
C LYS A 116 -4.50 2.97 4.26
N HIS A 117 -4.65 3.23 2.96
CA HIS A 117 -5.77 2.70 2.19
C HIS A 117 -5.72 1.17 2.11
N ALA A 118 -4.53 0.59 1.97
CA ALA A 118 -4.36 -0.87 1.95
C ALA A 118 -4.76 -1.50 3.28
N VAL A 119 -4.33 -0.93 4.41
CA VAL A 119 -4.75 -1.35 5.75
C VAL A 119 -6.27 -1.22 5.90
N LYS A 120 -6.87 -0.12 5.43
CA LYS A 120 -8.33 0.05 5.44
C LYS A 120 -9.05 -1.04 4.65
N TRP A 121 -8.60 -1.35 3.43
CA TRP A 121 -9.14 -2.46 2.64
C TRP A 121 -9.06 -3.78 3.42
N SER A 122 -7.92 -4.07 4.03
CA SER A 122 -7.76 -5.32 4.78
C SER A 122 -8.64 -5.42 6.03
N LYS A 123 -8.97 -4.29 6.67
CA LYS A 123 -9.96 -4.25 7.76
C LYS A 123 -11.37 -4.52 7.27
N THR A 124 -11.71 -4.05 6.07
CA THR A 124 -13.06 -4.18 5.51
C THR A 124 -13.30 -5.57 4.92
N ASN A 125 -12.33 -6.13 4.23
CA ASN A 125 -12.48 -7.38 3.47
C ASN A 125 -11.72 -8.57 4.09
N GLY A 126 -10.86 -8.33 5.08
CA GLY A 126 -10.11 -9.37 5.78
C GLY A 126 -10.78 -9.83 7.07
N THR A 127 -10.09 -10.71 7.78
CA THR A 127 -10.58 -11.31 9.03
C THR A 127 -10.13 -10.57 10.29
N ARG A 128 -9.12 -9.71 10.17
CA ARG A 128 -8.49 -9.02 11.30
C ARG A 128 -9.10 -7.62 11.48
N GLN A 129 -9.64 -7.34 12.66
CA GLN A 129 -10.26 -6.03 12.99
C GLN A 129 -9.29 -4.85 12.89
N ARG A 130 -8.00 -5.10 13.13
CA ARG A 130 -6.94 -4.10 13.04
C ARG A 130 -6.24 -4.09 11.69
N GLY A 131 -6.66 -4.91 10.72
CA GLY A 131 -6.03 -5.02 9.41
C GLY A 131 -5.01 -6.15 9.33
N ASP A 132 -4.56 -6.43 8.12
CA ASP A 132 -3.57 -7.47 7.84
C ASP A 132 -2.20 -7.14 8.45
N THR A 133 -1.53 -8.16 8.99
CA THR A 133 -0.27 -8.01 9.72
C THR A 133 0.88 -7.54 8.84
N GLU A 134 0.94 -7.98 7.58
CA GLU A 134 2.01 -7.55 6.67
C GLU A 134 1.78 -6.12 6.19
N LEU A 135 0.54 -5.75 5.88
CA LEU A 135 0.22 -4.36 5.51
C LEU A 135 0.51 -3.39 6.67
N GLN A 136 0.21 -3.81 7.91
CA GLN A 136 0.58 -3.09 9.11
C GLN A 136 2.10 -2.93 9.24
N LEU A 137 2.85 -4.00 8.99
CA LEU A 137 4.31 -3.99 9.02
C LEU A 137 4.90 -3.03 7.98
N TRP A 138 4.41 -3.07 6.74
CA TRP A 138 4.91 -2.20 5.66
C TRP A 138 4.66 -0.73 6.00
N LEU A 139 3.47 -0.38 6.48
CA LEU A 139 3.17 0.99 6.90
C LEU A 139 4.04 1.43 8.10
N ALA A 140 4.27 0.54 9.07
CA ALA A 140 5.15 0.82 10.20
C ALA A 140 6.59 1.12 9.76
N ARG A 141 7.11 0.41 8.74
CA ARG A 141 8.46 0.64 8.18
C ARG A 141 8.58 2.00 7.52
N VAL A 142 7.57 2.43 6.75
CA VAL A 142 7.54 3.76 6.14
C VAL A 142 7.59 4.85 7.21
N TYR A 143 6.82 4.70 8.29
CA TYR A 143 6.87 5.64 9.41
C TYR A 143 8.19 5.64 10.18
N THR A 144 8.81 4.46 10.31
CA THR A 144 10.14 4.33 10.91
C THR A 144 11.19 5.09 10.10
N HIS A 145 11.13 5.00 8.77
CA HIS A 145 12.00 5.74 7.87
C HIS A 145 11.87 7.25 8.05
N GLU A 146 10.64 7.74 8.21
CA GLU A 146 10.34 9.16 8.48
C GLU A 146 10.61 9.60 9.91
N LYS A 147 11.10 8.70 10.78
CA LYS A 147 11.25 8.92 12.23
C LYS A 147 9.96 9.33 12.95
N ASP A 148 8.79 9.05 12.35
CA ASP A 148 7.51 9.14 13.04
C ASP A 148 7.29 7.88 13.88
N PHE A 149 8.06 7.76 14.97
CA PHE A 149 7.99 6.61 15.86
C PHE A 149 6.63 6.47 16.55
N THR A 150 5.88 7.56 16.69
CA THR A 150 4.53 7.49 17.28
C THR A 150 3.60 6.71 16.38
N SER A 151 3.56 7.05 15.09
CA SER A 151 2.78 6.30 14.10
C SER A 151 3.35 4.90 13.91
N ALA A 152 4.67 4.75 13.79
CA ALA A 152 5.32 3.45 13.63
C ALA A 152 4.95 2.47 14.75
N ASN A 153 5.03 2.90 16.01
CA ASN A 153 4.71 2.07 17.17
C ASN A 153 3.26 1.55 17.12
N ASN A 154 2.30 2.42 16.76
CA ASN A 154 0.89 2.03 16.66
C ASN A 154 0.66 0.93 15.62
N HIS A 155 1.42 0.95 14.52
CA HIS A 155 1.32 -0.04 13.45
C HIS A 155 2.09 -1.33 13.78
N TYR A 156 3.30 -1.24 14.36
CA TYR A 156 4.07 -2.41 14.80
C TYR A 156 3.33 -3.29 15.83
N LEU A 157 2.54 -2.67 16.71
CA LEU A 157 1.70 -3.40 17.67
C LEU A 157 0.68 -4.35 17.01
N HIS A 158 0.43 -4.19 15.72
CA HIS A 158 -0.50 -5.00 14.94
C HIS A 158 0.19 -5.78 13.81
N ALA A 159 1.52 -5.69 13.71
CA ALA A 159 2.32 -6.26 12.62
C ALA A 159 2.82 -7.69 12.87
N GLU A 160 2.63 -8.23 14.08
CA GLU A 160 3.15 -9.56 14.50
C GLU A 160 4.67 -9.76 14.25
N SER A 161 5.45 -8.67 14.23
CA SER A 161 6.91 -8.67 14.06
C SER A 161 7.63 -8.12 15.31
N PRO A 162 7.66 -8.88 16.42
CA PRO A 162 8.17 -8.39 17.71
C PRO A 162 9.68 -8.10 17.69
N VAL A 163 10.47 -8.86 16.92
CA VAL A 163 11.93 -8.66 16.82
C VAL A 163 12.25 -7.35 16.11
N GLU A 164 11.59 -7.07 14.99
CA GLU A 164 11.77 -5.82 14.26
C GLU A 164 11.26 -4.62 15.09
N PHE A 165 10.12 -4.78 15.76
CA PHE A 165 9.60 -3.74 16.65
C PHE A 165 10.56 -3.42 17.79
N ALA A 166 11.16 -4.43 18.43
CA ALA A 166 12.19 -4.23 19.46
C ALA A 166 13.40 -3.45 18.92
N GLY A 167 13.83 -3.74 17.69
CA GLY A 167 14.89 -2.99 17.01
C GLY A 167 14.54 -1.51 16.82
N VAL A 168 13.33 -1.21 16.36
CA VAL A 168 12.85 0.18 16.20
C VAL A 168 12.75 0.93 17.52
N LEU A 169 12.32 0.25 18.60
CA LEU A 169 12.27 0.84 19.93
C LEU A 169 13.66 1.17 20.46
N ALA A 170 14.64 0.28 20.23
CA ALA A 170 16.03 0.55 20.58
C ALA A 170 16.60 1.73 19.77
N GLN A 171 16.28 1.82 18.47
CA GLN A 171 16.64 2.97 17.65
C GLN A 171 16.05 4.27 18.21
N HIS A 172 14.76 4.29 18.53
CA HIS A 172 14.09 5.46 19.10
C HIS A 172 14.67 5.86 20.46
N ALA A 173 14.96 4.90 21.34
CA ALA A 173 15.58 5.15 22.64
C ALA A 173 16.97 5.80 22.52
N ASN A 174 17.73 5.44 21.49
CA ASN A 174 19.04 6.07 21.21
C ASN A 174 18.93 7.53 20.72
N GLU A 175 17.76 7.96 20.24
CA GLU A 175 17.51 9.37 19.90
C GLU A 175 16.97 10.18 21.11
N GLY A 176 16.54 9.50 22.16
CA GLY A 176 16.06 10.10 23.41
C GLY A 176 17.17 10.32 24.45
N TYR A 177 16.79 10.78 25.65
CA TYR A 177 17.73 10.89 26.76
C TYR A 177 18.12 9.51 27.29
N ALA A 178 19.40 9.30 27.60
CA ALA A 178 19.89 8.03 28.14
C ALA A 178 19.16 7.59 29.42
N SER A 179 18.64 8.54 30.20
CA SER A 179 17.84 8.30 31.41
C SER A 179 16.42 7.79 31.16
N GLU A 180 15.95 7.76 29.90
CA GLU A 180 14.60 7.33 29.52
C GLU A 180 14.58 5.99 28.77
N ALA A 181 15.75 5.38 28.53
CA ALA A 181 15.88 4.16 27.73
C ALA A 181 15.04 2.99 28.26
N ASP A 182 14.95 2.86 29.59
CA ASP A 182 14.10 1.88 30.27
C ASP A 182 12.60 2.13 30.07
N LEU A 183 12.17 3.40 30.02
CA LEU A 183 10.78 3.79 29.77
C LEU A 183 10.31 3.40 28.36
N PHE A 184 11.17 3.50 27.34
CA PHE A 184 10.83 3.06 25.98
C PHE A 184 10.54 1.56 25.92
N VAL A 185 11.40 0.75 26.55
CA VAL A 185 11.24 -0.71 26.63
C VAL A 185 9.99 -1.07 27.46
N ALA A 186 9.83 -0.46 28.62
CA ALA A 186 8.68 -0.72 29.50
C ALA A 186 7.36 -0.39 28.81
N ARG A 187 7.27 0.76 28.11
CA ARG A 187 6.07 1.16 27.37
C ARG A 187 5.70 0.15 26.29
N ALA A 188 6.67 -0.33 25.53
CA ALA A 188 6.43 -1.31 24.47
C ALA A 188 5.96 -2.66 25.02
N VAL A 189 6.61 -3.17 26.07
CA VAL A 189 6.22 -4.42 26.73
C VAL A 189 4.80 -4.31 27.28
N LEU A 190 4.48 -3.20 27.96
CA LEU A 190 3.13 -2.96 28.50
C LEU A 190 2.06 -2.90 27.40
N GLN A 191 2.34 -2.22 26.28
CA GLN A 191 1.43 -2.13 25.13
C GLN A 191 1.22 -3.50 24.46
N TYR A 192 2.29 -4.30 24.31
CA TYR A 192 2.21 -5.65 23.75
C TYR A 192 1.40 -6.59 24.65
N VAL A 193 1.64 -6.56 25.96
CA VAL A 193 0.87 -7.35 26.94
C VAL A 193 -0.60 -6.96 26.93
N GLN A 194 -0.92 -5.66 26.91
CA GLN A 194 -2.30 -5.18 26.88
C GLN A 194 -3.04 -5.63 25.60
N ASN A 195 -2.38 -5.57 24.44
CA ASN A 195 -2.96 -6.05 23.19
C ASN A 195 -3.11 -7.58 23.17
N SER A 196 -2.15 -8.32 23.72
CA SER A 196 -2.24 -9.78 23.85
C SER A 196 -3.42 -10.20 24.73
N GLN A 197 -3.65 -9.52 25.85
CA GLN A 197 -4.78 -9.77 26.76
C GLN A 197 -6.14 -9.47 26.11
N LYS A 198 -6.24 -8.39 25.32
CA LYS A 198 -7.46 -8.06 24.55
C LYS A 198 -7.77 -9.10 23.48
N ASN A 199 -6.75 -9.65 22.81
CA ASN A 199 -6.94 -10.70 21.80
C ASN A 199 -7.36 -12.03 22.43
N SER A 200 -6.94 -12.32 23.67
CA SER A 200 -7.37 -13.52 24.43
C SER A 200 -8.80 -13.41 24.97
N SER A 201 -9.24 -12.21 25.35
CA SER A 201 -10.60 -11.98 25.89
C SER A 201 -11.70 -11.90 24.83
N LEU A 202 -11.34 -11.87 23.54
CA LEU A 202 -12.26 -11.97 22.38
C LEU A 202 -12.49 -13.43 21.91
N LYS A 203 -11.92 -14.43 22.61
CA LYS A 203 -12.04 -15.86 22.29
C LYS A 203 -12.89 -16.67 23.29
N LEU A 204 -13.66 -16.01 24.14
CA LEU A 204 -14.67 -16.61 25.02
C LEU A 204 -16.06 -16.11 24.60
#